data_AF-A0A6G3ZAK3-F1
#
_entry.id   AF-A0A6G3ZAK3-F1
#
_cell.length_a   1.000
_cell.length_b   1.000
_cell.length_c   1.000
_cell.angle_alpha   90.00
_cell.angle_beta   90.00
_cell.angle_gamma   90.00
#
_symmetry.space_group_name_H-M   'P 1'
#
loop_
_entity.id
_entity.type
_entity.pdbx_description
1 polymer ?
#
loop_
_entity_poly.entity_id
_entity_poly.type
_entity_poly.pdbx_seq_one_letter_code
_entity_poly.pdbx_strand_id
1 'polypeptide(L)'
;ALVLAKAGLAENIAATTHHGAFDELRKIAPNTEVREDQRVVDSGKIIFSGGISAGIDAAFYLVAKLLGKEVAFETAQYMEYDWRIAPYG
;
A
#
# COMPACT_ATOMS: atom_id res chain seq x y z
N ALA A 1 2.07 6.17 -5.80
CA ALA A 1 1.53 7.38 -5.12
C ALA A 1 1.58 8.63 -6.00
N LEU A 2 2.75 9.03 -6.52
CA LEU A 2 2.94 10.34 -7.16
C LEU A 2 1.97 10.65 -8.33
N VAL A 3 1.64 9.66 -9.16
CA VAL A 3 0.67 9.84 -10.25
C VAL A 3 -0.73 10.19 -9.71
N LEU A 4 -1.18 9.49 -8.67
CA LEU A 4 -2.47 9.75 -8.02
C LEU A 4 -2.46 11.11 -7.30
N ALA A 5 -1.34 11.46 -6.69
CA ALA A 5 -1.16 12.77 -6.06
C ALA A 5 -1.22 13.91 -7.08
N LYS A 6 -0.55 13.80 -8.23
CA LYS A 6 -0.66 14.76 -9.34
C LYS A 6 -2.08 14.87 -9.91
N ALA A 7 -2.87 13.82 -9.80
CA ALA A 7 -4.29 13.81 -10.19
C ALA A 7 -5.23 14.36 -9.10
N GLY A 8 -4.70 14.82 -7.95
CA GLY A 8 -5.49 15.29 -6.81
C GLY A 8 -6.18 14.18 -6.01
N LEU A 9 -5.88 12.91 -6.29
CA LEU A 9 -6.54 11.76 -5.68
C LEU A 9 -5.88 11.30 -4.37
N ALA A 10 -4.73 11.87 -4.01
CA ALA A 10 -4.05 11.57 -2.75
C ALA A 10 -4.27 12.64 -1.66
N GLU A 11 -4.96 13.74 -1.97
CA GLU A 11 -5.22 14.82 -1.02
C GLU A 11 -6.13 14.39 0.12
N ASN A 12 -5.83 14.83 1.34
CA ASN A 12 -6.62 14.59 2.55
C ASN A 12 -6.82 13.10 2.90
N ILE A 13 -5.98 12.20 2.39
CA ILE A 13 -5.98 10.78 2.74
C ILE A 13 -4.58 10.34 3.17
N ALA A 14 -4.49 9.19 3.85
CA ALA A 14 -3.22 8.58 4.15
C ALA A 14 -2.61 7.93 2.89
N ALA A 15 -1.29 7.99 2.76
CA ALA A 15 -0.58 7.31 1.69
C ALA A 15 0.82 6.90 2.13
N THR A 16 1.36 5.88 1.46
CA THR A 16 2.78 5.53 1.51
C THR A 16 3.33 5.48 0.08
N THR A 17 4.64 5.48 -0.06
CA THR A 17 5.36 5.33 -1.34
C THR A 17 6.76 4.80 -1.07
N HIS A 18 7.53 4.52 -2.11
CA HIS A 18 8.95 4.21 -1.94
C HIS A 18 9.66 5.32 -1.16
N HIS A 19 10.56 4.94 -0.24
CA HIS A 19 11.22 5.88 0.67
C HIS A 19 11.89 7.07 -0.04
N GLY A 20 12.47 6.84 -1.22
CA GLY A 20 13.08 7.88 -2.05
C GLY A 20 12.11 8.91 -2.65
N ALA A 21 10.80 8.78 -2.41
CA ALA A 21 9.75 9.62 -2.96
C ALA A 21 8.84 10.28 -1.90
N PHE A 22 9.15 10.15 -0.60
CA PHE A 22 8.34 10.79 0.45
C PHE A 22 8.31 12.31 0.32
N ASP A 23 9.47 12.93 0.12
CA ASP A 23 9.57 14.39 -0.01
C ASP A 23 8.85 14.90 -1.26
N GLU A 24 8.94 14.16 -2.37
CA GLU A 24 8.21 14.52 -3.58
C GLU A 24 6.70 14.42 -3.36
N LEU A 25 6.23 13.36 -2.68
CA LEU A 25 4.81 13.18 -2.37
C LEU A 25 4.27 14.33 -1.51
N ARG A 26 4.99 14.72 -0.46
CA ARG A 26 4.62 15.88 0.38
C ARG A 26 4.56 17.18 -0.41
N LYS A 27 5.48 17.35 -1.36
CA LYS A 27 5.54 18.56 -2.19
C LYS A 27 4.33 18.67 -3.13
N ILE A 28 3.91 17.57 -3.74
CA ILE A 28 2.83 17.58 -4.75
C ILE A 28 1.44 17.41 -4.17
N ALA A 29 1.31 16.82 -2.97
CA ALA A 29 0.04 16.67 -2.25
C ALA A 29 0.24 16.98 -0.76
N PRO A 30 0.27 18.28 -0.39
CA PRO A 30 0.65 18.71 0.96
C PRO A 30 -0.33 18.32 2.07
N ASN A 31 -1.60 17.99 1.75
CA ASN A 31 -2.55 17.52 2.77
C ASN A 31 -2.62 15.99 2.87
N THR A 32 -1.77 15.26 2.15
CA THR A 32 -1.63 13.81 2.32
C THR A 32 -0.94 13.49 3.64
N GLU A 33 -1.52 12.56 4.43
CA GLU A 33 -0.85 11.98 5.59
C GLU A 33 0.15 10.92 5.10
N VAL A 34 1.42 11.31 4.94
CA VAL A 34 2.48 10.40 4.48
C VAL A 34 2.95 9.49 5.61
N ARG A 35 2.69 8.17 5.48
CA ARG A 35 3.07 7.13 6.43
C ARG A 35 4.35 6.41 5.98
N GLU A 36 5.48 6.81 6.53
CA GLU A 36 6.80 6.32 6.11
C GLU A 36 7.14 4.92 6.62
N ASP A 37 6.55 4.54 7.76
CA ASP A 37 6.77 3.28 8.47
C ASP A 37 5.81 2.16 8.05
N GLN A 38 4.81 2.48 7.20
CA GLN A 38 3.83 1.52 6.73
C GLN A 38 4.16 1.02 5.32
N ARG A 39 4.23 -0.32 5.19
CA ARG A 39 4.41 -1.01 3.91
C ARG A 39 3.17 -0.92 3.02
N VAL A 40 1.98 -1.01 3.61
CA VAL A 40 0.69 -0.93 2.92
C VAL A 40 -0.20 0.04 3.67
N VAL A 41 -0.80 0.99 2.94
CA VAL A 41 -1.77 1.94 3.49
C VAL A 41 -3.04 1.83 2.68
N ASP A 42 -4.12 1.38 3.32
CA ASP A 42 -5.47 1.36 2.73
C ASP A 42 -6.22 2.64 3.14
N SER A 43 -6.54 3.47 2.14
CA SER A 43 -7.32 4.70 2.28
C SER A 43 -8.71 4.55 1.67
N GLY A 44 -9.30 3.36 1.80
CA GLY A 44 -10.64 3.00 1.35
C GLY A 44 -10.65 2.61 -0.13
N LYS A 45 -10.65 3.61 -1.02
CA LYS A 45 -10.69 3.39 -2.48
C LYS A 45 -9.32 3.17 -3.10
N ILE A 46 -8.26 3.59 -2.43
CA ILE A 46 -6.88 3.52 -2.92
C ILE A 46 -6.04 2.81 -1.88
N ILE A 47 -5.32 1.78 -2.32
CA ILE A 47 -4.28 1.11 -1.54
C ILE A 47 -2.92 1.58 -2.07
N PHE A 48 -2.09 2.10 -1.18
CA PHE A 48 -0.73 2.52 -1.47
C PHE A 48 0.28 1.51 -0.92
N SER A 49 1.43 1.38 -1.59
CA SER A 49 2.54 0.53 -1.14
C SER A 49 3.85 1.31 -1.00
N GLY A 50 4.66 0.93 0.00
CA GLY A 50 5.91 1.58 0.39
C GLY A 50 7.12 1.24 -0.47
N GLY A 51 6.94 0.60 -1.63
CA GLY A 51 8.02 0.13 -2.49
C GLY A 51 7.68 -1.16 -3.24
N ILE A 52 8.69 -1.76 -3.90
CA ILE A 52 8.50 -2.92 -4.78
C ILE A 52 8.00 -4.14 -4.00
N SER A 53 8.74 -4.60 -2.99
CA SER A 53 8.32 -5.75 -2.18
C SER A 53 7.02 -5.48 -1.42
N ALA A 54 6.83 -4.26 -0.94
CA ALA A 54 5.58 -3.86 -0.30
C ALA A 54 4.39 -3.85 -1.27
N GLY A 55 4.64 -3.72 -2.58
CA GLY A 55 3.62 -3.87 -3.63
C GLY A 55 3.10 -5.29 -3.75
N ILE A 56 3.95 -6.30 -3.52
CA ILE A 56 3.52 -7.70 -3.46
C ILE A 56 2.63 -7.90 -2.22
N ASP A 57 3.05 -7.38 -1.06
CA ASP A 57 2.25 -7.46 0.16
C ASP A 57 0.90 -6.74 0.01
N ALA A 58 0.85 -5.62 -0.73
CA ALA A 58 -0.38 -4.91 -1.06
C ALA A 58 -1.31 -5.70 -2.00
N ALA A 59 -0.75 -6.53 -2.89
CA ALA A 59 -1.55 -7.42 -3.74
C ALA A 59 -2.23 -8.51 -2.89
N PHE A 60 -1.51 -9.16 -1.98
CA PHE A 60 -2.11 -10.12 -1.05
C PHE A 60 -3.10 -9.46 -0.09
N TYR A 61 -2.83 -8.23 0.36
CA TYR A 61 -3.81 -7.43 1.11
C TYR A 61 -5.12 -7.28 0.35
N LEU A 62 -5.05 -6.93 -0.95
CA LEU A 62 -6.22 -6.78 -1.81
C LEU A 62 -6.95 -8.12 -2.00
N VAL A 63 -6.24 -9.22 -2.26
CA VAL A 63 -6.82 -10.56 -2.34
C VAL A 63 -7.56 -10.90 -1.05
N ALA A 64 -6.94 -10.65 0.10
CA ALA A 64 -7.56 -10.92 1.41
C ALA A 64 -8.82 -10.08 1.63
N LYS A 65 -8.82 -8.81 1.20
CA LYS A 65 -9.98 -7.92 1.29
C LYS A 65 -11.14 -8.35 0.40
N LEU A 66 -10.86 -8.95 -0.76
CA LEU A 66 -11.88 -9.33 -1.74
C LEU A 66 -12.38 -10.77 -1.59
N LEU A 67 -11.49 -11.70 -1.24
CA LEU A 67 -11.73 -13.14 -1.31
C LEU A 67 -11.50 -13.86 0.02
N GLY A 68 -11.07 -13.15 1.07
CA GLY A 68 -10.75 -13.74 2.38
C GLY A 68 -9.26 -14.06 2.54
N LYS A 69 -8.83 -14.16 3.81
CA LYS A 69 -7.41 -14.32 4.18
C LYS A 69 -6.85 -15.65 3.70
N GLU A 70 -7.65 -16.70 3.77
CA GLU A 70 -7.28 -18.07 3.39
C GLU A 70 -6.80 -18.10 1.94
N VAL A 71 -7.55 -17.49 1.02
CA VAL A 71 -7.17 -17.40 -0.40
C VAL A 71 -5.86 -16.62 -0.58
N ALA A 72 -5.66 -15.53 0.16
CA ALA A 72 -4.42 -14.77 0.09
C ALA A 72 -3.21 -15.57 0.61
N PHE A 73 -3.37 -16.31 1.70
CA PHE A 73 -2.33 -17.19 2.23
C PHE A 73 -2.00 -18.35 1.30
N GLU A 74 -3.01 -19.04 0.75
CA GLU A 74 -2.81 -20.11 -0.23
C GLU A 74 -2.09 -19.58 -1.47
N THR A 75 -2.47 -18.39 -1.95
CA THR A 75 -1.80 -17.74 -3.09
C THR A 75 -0.34 -17.42 -2.77
N ALA A 76 -0.06 -16.88 -1.58
CA ALA A 76 1.31 -16.58 -1.15
C ALA A 76 2.16 -17.86 -1.03
N GLN A 77 1.60 -18.93 -0.47
CA GLN A 77 2.27 -20.23 -0.37
C GLN A 77 2.56 -20.82 -1.75
N TYR A 78 1.60 -20.76 -2.68
CA TYR A 78 1.79 -21.22 -4.05
C TYR A 78 2.90 -20.46 -4.79
N MET A 79 3.07 -19.17 -4.47
CA MET A 79 4.14 -18.33 -5.00
C MET A 79 5.48 -18.49 -4.26
N GLU A 80 5.55 -19.37 -3.25
CA GLU A 80 6.70 -19.52 -2.35
C GLU A 80 7.12 -18.18 -1.70
N TYR A 81 6.15 -17.30 -1.45
CA TYR A 81 6.38 -15.97 -0.89
C TYR A 81 5.99 -15.92 0.60
N ASP A 82 6.94 -15.49 1.43
CA ASP A 82 6.72 -15.22 2.85
C ASP A 82 5.93 -13.92 3.03
N TRP A 83 4.59 -14.03 3.03
CA TRP A 83 3.72 -12.87 3.19
C TRP A 83 3.64 -12.45 4.66
N ARG A 84 4.43 -11.43 5.00
CA ARG A 84 4.64 -10.95 6.38
C ARG A 84 3.56 -10.00 6.90
N ILE A 85 2.62 -9.56 6.05
CA ILE A 85 1.62 -8.57 6.44
C ILE A 85 0.27 -9.27 6.62
N ALA A 86 -0.05 -9.67 7.84
CA ALA A 86 -1.44 -9.71 8.26
C ALA A 86 -1.77 -8.32 8.83
N PRO A 87 -2.64 -7.50 8.21
CA PRO A 87 -3.13 -6.23 8.79
C PRO A 87 -4.00 -6.43 10.04
N TYR A 88 -3.99 -7.65 10.59
CA TYR A 88 -4.88 -8.17 11.60
C TYR A 88 -4.09 -8.93 12.67
N GLY A 89 -2.87 -8.47 12.94
CA GLY A 89 -2.01 -8.91 14.03
C GLY A 89 -1.39 -7.71 14.71
#